data_AF-A0A9W6VDD7-F1
#
_entry.id   AF-A0A9W6VDD7-F1
#
_cell.length_a   1.000
_cell.length_b   1.000
_cell.length_c   1.000
_cell.angle_alpha   90.00
_cell.angle_beta   90.00
_cell.angle_gamma   90.00
#
_symmetry.space_group_name_H-M   'P 1'
#
loop_
_entity.id
_entity.type
_entity.pdbx_description
1 polymer ?
#
loop_
_entity_poly.entity_id
_entity_poly.type
_entity_poly.pdbx_seq_one_letter_code
_entity_poly.pdbx_strand_id
1 'polypeptide(L)'
;MGLGEERDLVPLGAGFDITKRGYSRAQVEEHLERLDAELQLLHADRNAAVSQATDLAKQLESARGEISDMRGQVDRLSQPPTTLEGLSERLQRMLRLATEEAQETRARADAEANGIRAKAEADAGALRQRYEGLIAELDARRAAMEAEHRGVVDKARADAEQTVGTARAEAARLESESERRRTTVEEDFDIAMSARRTESMRALAEQEATSKSEAERRVREATEEANRRRHDAATEATARLQEATSEAHRRVREATEEANRRISHAAQRVAALRALRARVADQLHSARDLIADAHVQLADAAPVLDPLPEERATPKTIDGSPADESPTQAMRPVVGPPKEHWEPAEVEPERAPAAPQGRPAEPSTPAASPATSPADRTQKLARPTPAARR
;
A
#
# COMPACT_ATOMS: atom_id res chain seq x y z
N MET A 1 26.83 124.16 -10.97
CA MET A 1 26.77 124.31 -12.44
C MET A 1 26.41 125.77 -12.67
N GLY A 2 27.32 126.70 -12.95
CA GLY A 2 28.53 126.60 -13.75
C GLY A 2 28.15 126.55 -15.23
N LEU A 3 28.66 127.50 -16.03
CA LEU A 3 28.49 127.70 -17.48
C LEU A 3 27.29 128.61 -17.83
N GLY A 4 27.41 129.73 -18.54
CA GLY A 4 28.52 130.47 -19.15
C GLY A 4 27.92 131.84 -19.54
N GLU A 5 28.60 132.96 -19.30
CA GLU A 5 29.34 133.67 -20.36
C GLU A 5 28.73 133.57 -21.78
N GLU A 6 27.43 133.84 -21.90
CA GLU A 6 26.88 134.38 -23.15
C GLU A 6 27.21 135.86 -23.19
N ARG A 7 28.43 136.09 -23.67
CA ARG A 7 28.93 137.29 -24.31
C ARG A 7 27.81 138.25 -24.72
N ASP A 8 27.95 139.49 -24.25
CA ASP A 8 27.51 140.72 -24.89
C ASP A 8 27.28 140.56 -26.39
N LEU A 9 26.08 140.12 -26.76
CA LEU A 9 25.48 140.48 -28.03
C LEU A 9 24.86 141.85 -27.79
N VAL A 10 25.75 142.85 -27.71
CA VAL A 10 25.39 144.23 -28.00
C VAL A 10 24.59 144.17 -29.30
N PRO A 11 23.33 144.62 -29.34
CA PRO A 11 22.61 144.72 -30.61
C PRO A 11 23.44 145.66 -31.46
N LEU A 12 24.19 145.11 -32.42
CA LEU A 12 24.78 145.92 -33.48
C LEU A 12 23.59 146.66 -34.07
N GLY A 13 23.57 147.96 -33.83
CA GLY A 13 22.43 148.80 -34.14
C GLY A 13 21.94 148.44 -35.53
N ALA A 14 20.68 148.02 -35.60
CA ALA A 14 19.94 147.94 -36.84
C ALA A 14 19.71 149.39 -37.30
N GLY A 15 20.80 150.06 -37.66
CA GLY A 15 20.75 151.31 -38.37
C GLY A 15 20.01 151.02 -39.66
N PHE A 16 19.01 151.83 -39.95
CA PHE A 16 18.27 151.71 -41.20
C PHE A 16 19.22 152.01 -42.36
N ASP A 17 19.09 151.26 -43.45
CA ASP A 17 19.85 151.52 -44.67
C ASP A 17 19.50 152.91 -45.22
N ILE A 18 20.52 153.67 -45.63
CA ILE A 18 20.35 155.04 -46.15
C ILE A 18 20.15 154.98 -47.67
N THR A 19 18.96 155.35 -48.12
CA THR A 19 18.65 155.60 -49.54
C THR A 19 18.96 157.06 -49.91
N LYS A 20 18.96 157.42 -51.21
CA LYS A 20 19.43 158.73 -51.74
C LYS A 20 18.94 159.98 -50.98
N ARG A 21 17.86 159.90 -50.19
CA ARG A 21 17.38 160.95 -49.27
C ARG A 21 16.82 160.40 -47.93
N GLY A 22 17.55 159.53 -47.23
CA GLY A 22 17.25 159.17 -45.83
C GLY A 22 17.08 157.67 -45.56
N TYR A 23 16.70 157.33 -44.32
CA TYR A 23 16.50 155.96 -43.86
C TYR A 23 15.40 155.23 -44.63
N SER A 24 15.59 153.93 -44.87
CA SER A 24 14.61 153.07 -45.50
C SER A 24 13.32 153.02 -44.68
N ARG A 25 12.26 153.65 -45.19
CA ARG A 25 10.94 153.71 -44.54
C ARG A 25 10.42 152.32 -44.15
N ALA A 26 10.60 151.33 -45.03
CA ALA A 26 10.15 149.97 -44.79
C ALA A 26 10.85 149.32 -43.58
N GLN A 27 12.15 149.56 -43.40
CA GLN A 27 12.90 149.02 -42.25
C GLN A 27 12.55 149.75 -40.94
N VAL A 28 12.23 151.04 -41.00
CA VAL A 28 11.76 151.81 -39.85
C VAL A 28 10.38 151.35 -39.39
N GLU A 29 9.45 151.17 -40.34
CA GLU A 29 8.11 150.63 -40.05
C GLU A 29 8.21 149.23 -39.44
N GLU A 30 9.02 148.32 -40.01
CA GLU A 30 9.23 146.97 -39.46
C GLU A 30 9.85 146.99 -38.04
N HIS A 31 10.78 147.90 -37.77
CA HIS A 31 11.39 148.03 -36.44
C HIS A 31 10.43 148.64 -35.41
N LEU A 32 9.61 149.61 -35.80
CA LEU A 32 8.57 150.17 -34.91
C LEU A 32 7.49 149.13 -34.63
N GLU A 33 7.07 148.35 -35.63
CA GLU A 33 6.15 147.22 -35.44
C GLU A 33 6.73 146.17 -34.49
N ARG A 34 8.04 145.89 -34.58
CA ARG A 34 8.74 145.00 -33.65
C ARG A 34 8.77 145.55 -32.23
N LEU A 35 9.11 146.83 -32.05
CA LEU A 35 9.11 147.48 -30.74
C LEU A 35 7.71 147.56 -30.12
N ASP A 36 6.69 147.86 -30.91
CA ASP A 36 5.31 147.86 -30.45
C ASP A 36 4.88 146.44 -30.03
N ALA A 37 5.27 145.41 -30.78
CA ALA A 37 5.04 144.02 -30.39
C ALA A 37 5.77 143.64 -29.09
N GLU A 38 7.02 144.06 -28.92
CA GLU A 38 7.81 143.86 -27.69
C GLU A 38 7.20 144.59 -26.49
N LEU A 39 6.72 145.83 -26.65
CA LEU A 39 6.04 146.57 -25.59
C LEU A 39 4.70 145.94 -25.20
N GLN A 40 3.94 145.42 -26.17
CA GLN A 40 2.71 144.69 -25.88
C GLN A 40 3.00 143.40 -25.13
N LEU A 41 4.06 142.68 -25.50
CA LEU A 41 4.51 141.50 -24.77
C LEU A 41 4.95 141.84 -23.34
N LEU A 42 5.75 142.90 -23.16
CA LEU A 42 6.18 143.35 -21.83
C LEU A 42 4.98 143.79 -20.96
N HIS A 43 3.97 144.45 -21.55
CA HIS A 43 2.75 144.78 -20.85
C HIS A 43 1.95 143.53 -20.46
N ALA A 44 1.85 142.54 -21.33
CA ALA A 44 1.23 141.27 -21.03
C ALA A 44 1.96 140.55 -19.89
N ASP A 45 3.29 140.47 -19.95
CA ASP A 45 4.13 139.85 -18.93
C ASP A 45 4.04 140.59 -17.59
N ARG A 46 4.09 141.93 -17.61
CA ARG A 46 3.90 142.75 -16.40
C ARG A 46 2.53 142.51 -15.79
N ASN A 47 1.47 142.51 -16.60
CA ASN A 47 0.11 142.31 -16.10
C ASN A 47 -0.09 140.88 -15.57
N ALA A 48 0.54 139.87 -16.19
CA ALA A 48 0.56 138.50 -15.69
C ALA A 48 1.31 138.38 -14.37
N ALA A 49 2.48 139.01 -14.23
CA ALA A 49 3.25 139.04 -12.99
C ALA A 49 2.51 139.76 -11.86
N VAL A 50 1.84 140.89 -12.16
CA VAL A 50 0.98 141.60 -11.19
C VAL A 50 -0.18 140.71 -10.75
N SER A 51 -0.83 140.01 -11.67
CA SER A 51 -1.93 139.08 -11.34
C SER A 51 -1.43 137.95 -10.43
N GLN A 52 -0.31 137.31 -10.77
CA GLN A 52 0.32 136.28 -9.95
C GLN A 52 0.71 136.81 -8.55
N ALA A 53 1.26 138.01 -8.47
CA ALA A 53 1.60 138.64 -7.19
C ALA A 53 0.34 138.89 -6.34
N THR A 54 -0.76 139.34 -6.95
CA THR A 54 -2.03 139.53 -6.23
C THR A 54 -2.63 138.23 -5.73
N ASP A 55 -2.51 137.14 -6.49
CA ASP A 55 -3.05 135.83 -6.07
C ASP A 55 -2.20 135.18 -4.98
N LEU A 56 -0.87 135.28 -5.07
CA LEU A 56 0.03 134.86 -3.99
C LEU A 56 -0.23 135.67 -2.71
N ALA A 57 -0.50 136.97 -2.82
CA ALA A 57 -0.86 137.80 -1.67
C ALA A 57 -2.15 137.32 -0.99
N LYS A 58 -3.18 136.93 -1.78
CA LYS A 58 -4.42 136.35 -1.23
C LYS A 58 -4.18 135.01 -0.53
N GLN A 59 -3.37 134.13 -1.12
CA GLN A 59 -3.04 132.84 -0.51
C GLN A 59 -2.26 133.01 0.79
N LEU A 60 -1.31 133.94 0.84
CA LEU A 60 -0.58 134.27 2.06
C LEU A 60 -1.50 134.81 3.15
N GLU A 61 -2.48 135.64 2.80
CA GLU A 61 -3.44 136.16 3.77
C GLU A 61 -4.38 135.07 4.29
N SER A 62 -4.85 134.16 3.42
CA SER A 62 -5.64 132.98 3.83
C SER A 62 -4.85 132.10 4.80
N ALA A 63 -3.61 131.74 4.44
CA ALA A 63 -2.76 130.92 5.30
C ALA A 63 -2.42 131.62 6.63
N ARG A 64 -2.23 132.95 6.63
CA ARG A 64 -2.05 133.74 7.86
C ARG A 64 -3.29 133.72 8.73
N GLY A 65 -4.48 133.83 8.14
CA GLY A 65 -5.76 133.68 8.82
C GLY A 65 -5.89 132.31 9.48
N GLU A 66 -5.67 131.23 8.73
CA GLU A 66 -5.72 129.85 9.24
C GLU A 66 -4.71 129.61 10.37
N ILE A 67 -3.48 130.12 10.24
CA ILE A 67 -2.46 130.04 11.30
C ILE A 67 -2.91 130.82 12.54
N SER A 68 -3.49 132.00 12.37
CA SER A 68 -4.02 132.80 13.48
C SER A 68 -5.15 132.07 14.19
N ASP A 69 -6.07 131.46 13.46
CA ASP A 69 -7.18 130.68 14.01
C ASP A 69 -6.69 129.44 14.76
N MET A 70 -5.75 128.68 14.17
CA MET A 70 -5.13 127.52 14.83
C MET A 70 -4.37 127.94 16.10
N ARG A 71 -3.61 129.05 16.05
CA ARG A 71 -2.93 129.59 17.23
C ARG A 71 -3.92 130.00 18.31
N GLY A 72 -5.00 130.70 17.96
CA GLY A 72 -6.05 131.06 18.90
C GLY A 72 -6.79 129.86 19.49
N GLN A 73 -6.92 128.76 18.75
CA GLN A 73 -7.44 127.50 19.29
C GLN A 73 -6.44 126.84 20.25
N VAL A 74 -5.15 126.78 19.90
CA VAL A 74 -4.09 126.24 20.77
C VAL A 74 -3.97 127.04 22.07
N ASP A 75 -4.00 128.37 22.00
CA ASP A 75 -3.97 129.23 23.18
C ASP A 75 -5.18 128.99 24.09
N ARG A 76 -6.39 128.84 23.52
CA ARG A 76 -7.60 128.49 24.28
C ARG A 76 -7.53 127.10 24.93
N LEU A 77 -6.92 126.12 24.26
CA LEU A 77 -6.79 124.75 24.77
C LEU A 77 -5.63 124.55 25.76
N SER A 78 -4.59 125.39 25.67
CA SER A 78 -3.40 125.33 26.53
C SER A 78 -3.58 126.05 27.87
N GLN A 79 -4.46 127.06 27.93
CA GLN A 79 -4.82 127.71 29.18
C GLN A 79 -5.71 126.82 30.05
N PRO A 80 -5.63 126.93 31.39
CA PRO A 80 -6.57 126.27 32.30
C PRO A 80 -8.00 126.72 31.95
N PRO A 81 -8.97 125.79 31.83
CA PRO A 81 -10.29 126.16 31.34
C PRO A 81 -11.01 127.00 32.40
N THR A 82 -11.10 128.29 32.14
CA THR A 82 -11.84 129.24 32.97
C THR A 82 -13.28 129.45 32.48
N THR A 83 -13.67 128.83 31.36
CA THR A 83 -15.00 128.90 30.73
C THR A 83 -15.61 127.51 30.52
N LEU A 84 -16.94 127.41 30.63
CA LEU A 84 -17.71 126.17 30.44
C LEU A 84 -17.57 125.58 29.03
N GLU A 85 -17.42 126.44 28.02
CA GLU A 85 -17.31 126.04 26.62
C GLU A 85 -15.96 125.37 26.33
N GLY A 86 -14.85 125.89 26.87
CA GLY A 86 -13.52 125.27 26.77
C GLY A 86 -13.41 123.93 27.52
N LEU A 87 -14.16 123.77 28.62
CA LEU A 87 -14.33 122.48 29.30
C LEU A 87 -15.02 121.45 28.40
N SER A 88 -16.11 121.84 27.74
CA SER A 88 -16.88 120.94 26.86
C SER A 88 -16.09 120.52 25.61
N GLU A 89 -15.34 121.44 25.00
CA GLU A 89 -14.52 121.16 23.81
C GLU A 89 -13.35 120.22 24.12
N ARG A 90 -12.68 120.41 25.27
CA ARG A 90 -11.63 119.50 25.74
C ARG A 90 -12.17 118.12 26.10
N LEU A 91 -13.34 118.04 26.73
CA LEU A 91 -14.02 116.76 27.02
C LEU A 91 -14.40 116.02 25.74
N GLN A 92 -14.91 116.72 24.73
CA GLN A 92 -15.22 116.12 23.42
C GLN A 92 -13.96 115.58 22.73
N ARG A 93 -12.84 116.34 22.74
CA ARG A 93 -11.56 115.85 22.19
C ARG A 93 -11.00 114.67 22.99
N MET A 94 -11.09 114.70 24.31
CA MET A 94 -10.66 113.60 25.17
C MET A 94 -11.51 112.34 24.94
N LEU A 95 -12.83 112.47 24.81
CA LEU A 95 -13.71 111.36 24.48
C LEU A 95 -13.39 110.80 23.09
N ARG A 96 -13.17 111.67 22.11
CA ARG A 96 -12.77 111.24 20.76
C ARG A 96 -11.45 110.47 20.79
N LEU A 97 -10.42 111.02 21.45
CA LEU A 97 -9.13 110.35 21.59
C LEU A 97 -9.24 109.02 22.34
N ALA A 98 -10.02 108.96 23.42
CA ALA A 98 -10.28 107.72 24.16
C ALA A 98 -11.04 106.69 23.30
N THR A 99 -11.97 107.13 22.44
CA THR A 99 -12.65 106.21 21.51
C THR A 99 -11.72 105.72 20.41
N GLU A 100 -10.84 106.58 19.89
CA GLU A 100 -9.81 106.20 18.92
C GLU A 100 -8.82 105.20 19.54
N GLU A 101 -8.34 105.46 20.77
CA GLU A 101 -7.46 104.56 21.53
C GLU A 101 -8.13 103.23 21.87
N ALA A 102 -9.42 103.24 22.23
CA ALA A 102 -10.20 102.02 22.46
C ALA A 102 -10.38 101.20 21.17
N GLN A 103 -10.60 101.87 20.03
CA GLN A 103 -10.68 101.22 18.72
C GLN A 103 -9.33 100.63 18.31
N GLU A 104 -8.22 101.33 18.53
CA GLU A 104 -6.89 100.81 18.27
C GLU A 104 -6.58 99.58 19.14
N THR A 105 -6.91 99.64 20.43
CA THR A 105 -6.71 98.52 21.36
C THR A 105 -7.52 97.29 20.92
N ARG A 106 -8.79 97.50 20.50
CA ARG A 106 -9.62 96.42 19.95
C ARG A 106 -9.04 95.86 18.67
N ALA A 107 -8.62 96.72 17.73
CA ALA A 107 -8.03 96.28 16.48
C ALA A 107 -6.74 95.47 16.70
N ARG A 108 -5.91 95.87 17.67
CA ARG A 108 -4.71 95.13 18.08
C ARG A 108 -5.07 93.77 18.70
N ALA A 109 -6.02 93.73 19.62
CA ALA A 109 -6.49 92.49 20.23
C ALA A 109 -7.11 91.52 19.21
N ASP A 110 -7.90 92.03 18.25
CA ASP A 110 -8.49 91.23 17.17
C ASP A 110 -7.41 90.69 16.22
N ALA A 111 -6.40 91.50 15.88
CA ALA A 111 -5.27 91.06 15.07
C ALA A 111 -4.46 89.95 15.76
N GLU A 112 -4.18 90.11 17.06
CA GLU A 112 -3.50 89.09 17.87
C GLU A 112 -4.34 87.81 17.99
N ALA A 113 -5.64 87.92 18.27
CA ALA A 113 -6.56 86.78 18.34
C ALA A 113 -6.63 86.02 17.01
N ASN A 114 -6.71 86.73 15.89
CA ASN A 114 -6.68 86.14 14.56
C ASN A 114 -5.33 85.48 14.25
N GLY A 115 -4.21 86.09 14.69
CA GLY A 115 -2.89 85.49 14.58
C GLY A 115 -2.76 84.17 15.36
N ILE A 116 -3.28 84.12 16.59
CA ILE A 116 -3.31 82.90 17.41
C ILE A 116 -4.16 81.82 16.74
N ARG A 117 -5.37 82.16 16.25
CA ARG A 117 -6.24 81.21 15.54
C ARG A 117 -5.58 80.68 14.27
N ALA A 118 -5.03 81.56 13.44
CA ALA A 118 -4.36 81.16 12.20
C ALA A 118 -3.17 80.22 12.47
N LYS A 119 -2.38 80.49 13.52
CA LYS A 119 -1.29 79.61 13.93
C LYS A 119 -1.81 78.25 14.41
N ALA A 120 -2.83 78.23 15.26
CA ALA A 120 -3.42 76.98 15.75
C ALA A 120 -4.03 76.15 14.62
N GLU A 121 -4.67 76.78 13.64
CA GLU A 121 -5.23 76.12 12.46
C GLU A 121 -4.12 75.56 11.54
N ALA A 122 -3.03 76.29 11.36
CA ALA A 122 -1.87 75.84 10.60
C ALA A 122 -1.21 74.62 11.28
N ASP A 123 -1.00 74.68 12.60
CA ASP A 123 -0.42 73.59 13.38
C ASP A 123 -1.33 72.35 13.36
N ALA A 124 -2.65 72.54 13.51
CA ALA A 124 -3.62 71.46 13.41
C ALA A 124 -3.66 70.86 12.00
N GLY A 125 -3.56 71.67 10.96
CA GLY A 125 -3.45 71.24 9.57
C GLY A 125 -2.20 70.39 9.33
N ALA A 126 -1.05 70.86 9.80
CA ALA A 126 0.21 70.13 9.70
C ALA A 126 0.17 68.79 10.45
N LEU A 127 -0.47 68.75 11.62
CA LEU A 127 -0.63 67.52 12.39
C LEU A 127 -1.56 66.52 11.68
N ARG A 128 -2.69 66.98 11.11
CA ARG A 128 -3.59 66.14 10.31
C ARG A 128 -2.86 65.52 9.12
N GLN A 129 -2.14 66.32 8.34
CA GLN A 129 -1.37 65.81 7.19
C GLN A 129 -0.32 64.77 7.59
N ARG A 130 0.36 64.96 8.73
CA ARG A 130 1.31 63.98 9.26
C ARG A 130 0.63 62.65 9.62
N TYR A 131 -0.53 62.71 10.28
CA TYR A 131 -1.27 61.50 10.63
C TYR A 131 -1.87 60.81 9.40
N GLU A 132 -2.41 61.56 8.44
CA GLU A 132 -2.87 61.01 7.17
C GLU A 132 -1.73 60.29 6.44
N GLY A 133 -0.54 60.89 6.39
CA GLY A 133 0.65 60.25 5.83
C GLY A 133 1.05 58.97 6.58
N LEU A 134 1.03 58.99 7.92
CA LEU A 134 1.37 57.82 8.73
C LEU A 134 0.35 56.68 8.57
N ILE A 135 -0.95 57.01 8.48
CA ILE A 135 -2.01 56.03 8.23
C ILE A 135 -1.82 55.40 6.85
N ALA A 136 -1.58 56.22 5.81
CA ALA A 136 -1.33 55.73 4.47
C ALA A 136 -0.08 54.82 4.40
N GLU A 137 0.99 55.17 5.12
CA GLU A 137 2.20 54.33 5.20
C GLU A 137 1.93 53.00 5.90
N LEU A 138 1.16 53.01 7.00
CA LEU A 138 0.79 51.78 7.71
C LEU A 138 -0.10 50.89 6.85
N ASP A 139 -1.05 51.45 6.11
CA ASP A 139 -1.92 50.70 5.21
C ASP A 139 -1.13 50.12 4.04
N ALA A 140 -0.21 50.88 3.44
CA ALA A 140 0.70 50.38 2.42
C ALA A 140 1.58 49.24 2.93
N ARG A 141 2.11 49.37 4.15
CA ARG A 141 2.92 48.31 4.79
C ARG A 141 2.09 47.06 5.09
N ARG A 142 0.83 47.22 5.56
CA ARG A 142 -0.10 46.09 5.75
C ARG A 142 -0.37 45.37 4.44
N ALA A 143 -0.73 46.10 3.39
CA ALA A 143 -0.98 45.54 2.07
C ALA A 143 0.24 44.80 1.50
N ALA A 144 1.45 45.35 1.68
CA ALA A 144 2.69 44.69 1.28
C ALA A 144 2.93 43.39 2.05
N MET A 145 2.78 43.40 3.38
CA MET A 145 2.93 42.19 4.20
C MET A 145 1.87 41.14 3.88
N GLU A 146 0.64 41.54 3.60
CA GLU A 146 -0.43 40.62 3.17
C GLU A 146 -0.13 40.01 1.80
N ALA A 147 0.37 40.80 0.85
CA ALA A 147 0.78 40.30 -0.46
C ALA A 147 1.95 39.33 -0.36
N GLU A 148 2.97 39.64 0.44
CA GLU A 148 4.09 38.74 0.72
C GLU A 148 3.62 37.44 1.40
N HIS A 149 2.79 37.55 2.44
CA HIS A 149 2.25 36.39 3.14
C HIS A 149 1.43 35.50 2.21
N ARG A 150 0.56 36.10 1.41
CA ARG A 150 -0.22 35.39 0.40
C ARG A 150 0.69 34.71 -0.62
N GLY A 151 1.72 35.40 -1.11
CA GLY A 151 2.71 34.83 -2.02
C GLY A 151 3.45 33.63 -1.42
N VAL A 152 3.84 33.70 -0.14
CA VAL A 152 4.47 32.57 0.56
C VAL A 152 3.50 31.39 0.71
N VAL A 153 2.24 31.66 1.06
CA VAL A 153 1.21 30.61 1.21
C VAL A 153 0.90 29.96 -0.14
N ASP A 154 0.73 30.74 -1.21
CA ASP A 154 0.44 30.23 -2.54
C ASP A 154 1.62 29.40 -3.08
N LYS A 155 2.86 29.86 -2.85
CA LYS A 155 4.07 29.09 -3.18
C LYS A 155 4.15 27.79 -2.38
N ALA A 156 3.95 27.84 -1.06
CA ALA A 156 3.97 26.64 -0.21
C ALA A 156 2.89 25.63 -0.61
N ARG A 157 1.71 26.11 -1.03
CA ARG A 157 0.63 25.26 -1.58
C ARG A 157 1.05 24.61 -2.89
N ALA A 158 1.60 25.38 -3.84
CA ALA A 158 2.09 24.85 -5.11
C ALA A 158 3.20 23.81 -4.91
N ASP A 159 4.17 24.09 -4.04
CA ASP A 159 5.27 23.18 -3.70
C ASP A 159 4.74 21.89 -3.04
N ALA A 160 3.75 22.01 -2.15
CA ALA A 160 3.09 20.87 -1.51
C ALA A 160 2.30 20.03 -2.52
N GLU A 161 1.53 20.66 -3.41
CA GLU A 161 0.80 19.99 -4.49
C GLU A 161 1.76 19.25 -5.43
N GLN A 162 2.88 19.87 -5.79
CA GLN A 162 3.91 19.23 -6.60
C GLN A 162 4.52 18.03 -5.87
N THR A 163 4.90 18.18 -4.61
CA THR A 163 5.51 17.09 -3.81
C THR A 163 4.55 15.92 -3.61
N VAL A 164 3.27 16.20 -3.32
CA VAL A 164 2.24 15.18 -3.19
C VAL A 164 1.93 14.55 -4.55
N GLY A 165 1.93 15.33 -5.63
CA GLY A 165 1.75 14.85 -6.99
C GLY A 165 2.84 13.88 -7.42
N THR A 166 4.11 14.24 -7.20
CA THR A 166 5.25 13.36 -7.51
C THR A 166 5.24 12.10 -6.65
N ALA A 167 5.01 12.22 -5.34
CA ALA A 167 4.93 11.07 -4.45
C ALA A 167 3.80 10.11 -4.83
N ARG A 168 2.62 10.62 -5.22
CA ARG A 168 1.50 9.80 -5.71
C ARG A 168 1.84 9.11 -7.03
N ALA A 169 2.50 9.80 -7.96
CA ALA A 169 2.92 9.22 -9.23
C ALA A 169 3.95 8.10 -9.03
N GLU A 170 4.93 8.31 -8.15
CA GLU A 170 5.92 7.28 -7.79
C GLU A 170 5.28 6.08 -7.10
N ALA A 171 4.37 6.32 -6.14
CA ALA A 171 3.63 5.25 -5.47
C ALA A 171 2.81 4.42 -6.49
N ALA A 172 2.07 5.08 -7.39
CA ALA A 172 1.31 4.39 -8.43
C ALA A 172 2.21 3.58 -9.38
N ARG A 173 3.40 4.10 -9.71
CA ARG A 173 4.38 3.37 -10.53
C ARG A 173 4.89 2.12 -9.80
N LEU A 174 5.25 2.24 -8.52
CA LEU A 174 5.73 1.13 -7.70
C LEU A 174 4.65 0.08 -7.47
N GLU A 175 3.40 0.49 -7.27
CA GLU A 175 2.24 -0.42 -7.15
C GLU A 175 2.09 -1.22 -8.44
N SER A 176 2.04 -0.56 -9.60
CA SER A 176 1.92 -1.24 -10.90
C SER A 176 3.10 -2.18 -11.18
N GLU A 177 4.32 -1.79 -10.80
CA GLU A 177 5.50 -2.65 -10.93
C GLU A 177 5.42 -3.87 -9.99
N SER A 178 4.97 -3.69 -8.75
CA SER A 178 4.77 -4.76 -7.78
C SER A 178 3.69 -5.75 -8.25
N GLU A 179 2.55 -5.25 -8.73
CA GLU A 179 1.48 -6.07 -9.30
C GLU A 179 1.97 -6.89 -10.50
N ARG A 180 2.75 -6.27 -11.40
CA ARG A 180 3.37 -6.99 -12.53
C ARG A 180 4.32 -8.09 -12.05
N ARG A 181 5.16 -7.80 -11.05
CA ARG A 181 6.05 -8.81 -10.48
C ARG A 181 5.27 -9.93 -9.81
N ARG A 182 4.21 -9.62 -9.07
CA ARG A 182 3.35 -10.62 -8.43
C ARG A 182 2.68 -11.52 -9.46
N THR A 183 2.10 -10.94 -10.50
CA THR A 183 1.46 -11.70 -11.59
C THR A 183 2.47 -12.58 -12.34
N THR A 184 3.66 -12.07 -12.68
CA THR A 184 4.72 -12.91 -13.28
C THR A 184 5.13 -14.06 -12.37
N VAL A 185 5.30 -13.81 -11.06
CA VAL A 185 5.66 -14.87 -10.10
C VAL A 185 4.53 -15.90 -9.96
N GLU A 186 3.27 -15.47 -9.94
CA GLU A 186 2.09 -16.36 -9.92
C GLU A 186 2.04 -17.22 -11.20
N GLU A 187 2.23 -16.62 -12.37
CA GLU A 187 2.28 -17.33 -13.66
C GLU A 187 3.44 -18.35 -13.71
N ASP A 188 4.64 -17.93 -13.33
CA ASP A 188 5.82 -18.82 -13.30
C ASP A 188 5.63 -19.97 -12.30
N PHE A 189 5.02 -19.69 -11.14
CA PHE A 189 4.71 -20.71 -10.14
C PHE A 189 3.68 -21.71 -10.68
N ASP A 190 2.61 -21.25 -11.32
CA ASP A 190 1.58 -22.12 -11.91
C ASP A 190 2.16 -22.99 -13.05
N ILE A 191 3.02 -22.42 -13.88
CA ILE A 191 3.76 -23.16 -14.92
C ILE A 191 4.67 -24.21 -14.27
N ALA A 192 5.48 -23.84 -13.27
CA ALA A 192 6.38 -24.77 -12.60
C ALA A 192 5.63 -25.89 -11.87
N MET A 193 4.52 -25.56 -11.20
CA MET A 193 3.71 -26.53 -10.47
C MET A 193 2.93 -27.46 -11.39
N SER A 194 2.38 -26.95 -12.50
CA SER A 194 1.74 -27.78 -13.52
C SER A 194 2.75 -28.70 -14.20
N ALA A 195 3.94 -28.21 -14.55
CA ALA A 195 5.03 -29.03 -15.08
C ALA A 195 5.41 -30.15 -14.12
N ARG A 196 5.69 -29.82 -12.84
CA ARG A 196 6.02 -30.81 -11.80
C ARG A 196 4.89 -31.82 -11.56
N ARG A 197 3.63 -31.38 -11.60
CA ARG A 197 2.46 -32.27 -11.50
C ARG A 197 2.41 -33.24 -12.69
N THR A 198 2.64 -32.77 -13.91
CA THR A 198 2.65 -33.63 -15.10
C THR A 198 3.80 -34.63 -15.06
N GLU A 199 4.99 -34.21 -14.61
CA GLU A 199 6.15 -35.09 -14.44
C GLU A 199 5.88 -36.16 -13.38
N SER A 200 5.35 -35.77 -12.22
CA SER A 200 4.98 -36.72 -11.16
C SER A 200 3.90 -37.70 -11.61
N MET A 201 2.89 -37.26 -12.37
CA MET A 201 1.87 -38.15 -12.93
C MET A 201 2.46 -39.11 -13.97
N ARG A 202 3.41 -38.66 -14.80
CA ARG A 202 4.13 -39.53 -15.74
C ARG A 202 4.97 -40.57 -15.00
N ALA A 203 5.72 -40.17 -13.99
CA ALA A 203 6.53 -41.10 -13.18
C ALA A 203 5.66 -42.15 -12.47
N LEU A 204 4.52 -41.75 -11.91
CA LEU A 204 3.55 -42.69 -11.33
C LEU A 204 2.98 -43.63 -12.39
N ALA A 205 2.57 -43.13 -13.56
CA ALA A 205 2.07 -43.96 -14.65
C ALA A 205 3.13 -44.95 -15.17
N GLU A 206 4.39 -44.54 -15.26
CA GLU A 206 5.51 -45.42 -15.62
C GLU A 206 5.76 -46.48 -14.54
N GLN A 207 5.70 -46.12 -13.26
CA GLN A 207 5.82 -47.06 -12.16
C GLN A 207 4.66 -48.07 -12.14
N GLU A 208 3.42 -47.61 -12.38
CA GLU A 208 2.26 -48.48 -12.49
C GLU A 208 2.35 -49.40 -13.72
N ALA A 209 2.79 -48.88 -14.88
CA ALA A 209 2.96 -49.66 -16.09
C ALA A 209 4.06 -50.72 -15.93
N THR A 210 5.21 -50.36 -15.35
CA THR A 210 6.30 -51.31 -15.07
C THR A 210 5.85 -52.37 -14.07
N SER A 211 5.27 -51.97 -12.93
CA SER A 211 4.72 -52.89 -11.92
C SER A 211 3.68 -53.85 -12.51
N LYS A 212 2.75 -53.33 -13.33
CA LYS A 212 1.75 -54.14 -14.03
C LYS A 212 2.39 -55.11 -15.01
N SER A 213 3.35 -54.65 -15.82
CA SER A 213 4.05 -55.51 -16.78
C SER A 213 4.83 -56.64 -16.09
N GLU A 214 5.45 -56.36 -14.93
CA GLU A 214 6.14 -57.37 -14.14
C GLU A 214 5.17 -58.34 -13.47
N ALA A 215 4.05 -57.86 -12.95
CA ALA A 215 2.99 -58.71 -12.40
C ALA A 215 2.43 -59.64 -13.49
N GLU A 216 2.12 -59.11 -14.68
CA GLU A 216 1.69 -59.89 -15.83
C GLU A 216 2.76 -60.89 -16.30
N ARG A 217 4.06 -60.54 -16.22
CA ARG A 217 5.15 -61.48 -16.49
C ARG A 217 5.21 -62.60 -15.46
N ARG A 218 5.17 -62.29 -14.16
CA ARG A 218 5.18 -63.29 -13.08
C ARG A 218 3.98 -64.22 -13.15
N VAL A 219 2.79 -63.69 -13.45
CA VAL A 219 1.56 -64.49 -13.63
C VAL A 219 1.70 -65.40 -14.85
N ARG A 220 2.21 -64.91 -15.98
CA ARG A 220 2.48 -65.74 -17.17
C ARG A 220 3.49 -66.85 -16.88
N GLU A 221 4.64 -66.51 -16.31
CA GLU A 221 5.70 -67.48 -15.95
C GLU A 221 5.18 -68.54 -14.97
N ALA A 222 4.44 -68.14 -13.92
CA ALA A 222 3.84 -69.05 -12.95
C ALA A 222 2.76 -69.94 -13.59
N THR A 223 1.95 -69.40 -14.50
CA THR A 223 0.93 -70.17 -15.23
C THR A 223 1.57 -71.18 -16.17
N GLU A 224 2.62 -70.79 -16.90
CA GLU A 224 3.40 -71.68 -17.77
C GLU A 224 4.10 -72.78 -16.96
N GLU A 225 4.68 -72.46 -15.80
CA GLU A 225 5.30 -73.44 -14.92
C GLU A 225 4.28 -74.38 -14.27
N ALA A 226 3.12 -73.88 -13.83
CA ALA A 226 2.02 -74.69 -13.34
C ALA A 226 1.47 -75.62 -14.43
N ASN A 227 1.36 -75.13 -15.67
CA ASN A 227 0.96 -75.94 -16.82
C ASN A 227 2.01 -77.00 -17.16
N ARG A 228 3.31 -76.68 -17.09
CA ARG A 228 4.39 -77.66 -17.22
C ARG A 228 4.32 -78.73 -16.14
N ARG A 229 4.23 -78.36 -14.86
CA ARG A 229 4.08 -79.32 -13.74
C ARG A 229 2.83 -80.19 -13.90
N ARG A 230 1.70 -79.61 -14.31
CA ARG A 230 0.47 -80.37 -14.60
C ARG A 230 0.66 -81.35 -15.75
N HIS A 231 1.34 -80.92 -16.81
CA HIS A 231 1.63 -81.78 -17.95
C HIS A 231 2.56 -82.92 -17.55
N ASP A 232 3.66 -82.64 -16.85
CA ASP A 232 4.61 -83.63 -16.35
C ASP A 232 3.96 -84.62 -15.36
N ALA A 233 3.13 -84.12 -14.44
CA ALA A 233 2.37 -84.97 -13.52
C ALA A 233 1.34 -85.83 -14.26
N ALA A 234 0.68 -85.29 -15.29
CA ALA A 234 -0.26 -86.04 -16.12
C ALA A 234 0.47 -87.12 -16.95
N THR A 235 1.61 -86.80 -17.56
CA THR A 235 2.40 -87.78 -18.32
C THR A 235 2.94 -88.87 -17.39
N GLU A 236 3.47 -88.52 -16.23
CA GLU A 236 3.94 -89.49 -15.24
C GLU A 236 2.79 -90.36 -14.68
N ALA A 237 1.63 -89.76 -14.39
CA ALA A 237 0.44 -90.51 -13.97
C ALA A 237 -0.04 -91.48 -15.07
N THR A 238 -0.06 -91.05 -16.33
CA THR A 238 -0.40 -91.92 -17.45
C THR A 238 0.63 -93.04 -17.64
N ALA A 239 1.93 -92.76 -17.45
CA ALA A 239 2.99 -93.76 -17.51
C ALA A 239 2.85 -94.79 -16.38
N ARG A 240 2.61 -94.36 -15.14
CA ARG A 240 2.34 -95.26 -14.00
C ARG A 240 1.08 -96.10 -14.21
N LEU A 241 0.01 -95.52 -14.76
CA LEU A 241 -1.21 -96.27 -15.10
C LEU A 241 -0.94 -97.30 -16.19
N GLN A 242 -0.16 -96.96 -17.22
CA GLN A 242 0.24 -97.91 -18.26
C GLN A 242 1.12 -99.02 -17.71
N GLU A 243 2.09 -98.70 -16.86
CA GLU A 243 2.94 -99.68 -16.18
C GLU A 243 2.10 -100.61 -15.30
N ALA A 244 1.27 -100.08 -14.41
CA ALA A 244 0.38 -100.86 -13.55
C ALA A 244 -0.59 -101.73 -14.36
N THR A 245 -1.13 -101.23 -15.47
CA THR A 245 -1.98 -102.00 -16.38
C THR A 245 -1.19 -103.11 -17.06
N SER A 246 0.04 -102.83 -17.49
CA SER A 246 0.92 -103.82 -18.11
C SER A 246 1.31 -104.93 -17.12
N GLU A 247 1.58 -104.57 -15.85
CA GLU A 247 1.83 -105.52 -14.78
C GLU A 247 0.60 -106.31 -14.39
N ALA A 248 -0.58 -105.68 -14.31
CA ALA A 248 -1.84 -106.37 -14.07
C ALA A 248 -2.10 -107.38 -15.18
N HIS A 249 -1.94 -106.99 -16.45
CA HIS A 249 -2.02 -107.90 -17.59
C HIS A 249 -0.95 -109.00 -17.54
N ARG A 250 0.25 -108.73 -17.01
CA ARG A 250 1.29 -109.74 -16.81
C ARG A 250 0.89 -110.74 -15.71
N ARG A 251 0.48 -110.26 -14.54
CA ARG A 251 0.03 -111.09 -13.41
C ARG A 251 -1.19 -111.94 -13.79
N VAL A 252 -2.15 -111.37 -14.53
CA VAL A 252 -3.30 -112.12 -15.05
C VAL A 252 -2.85 -113.21 -16.01
N ARG A 253 -1.91 -112.92 -16.93
CA ARG A 253 -1.35 -113.93 -17.83
C ARG A 253 -0.63 -115.04 -17.05
N GLU A 254 0.27 -114.69 -16.14
CA GLU A 254 1.00 -115.64 -15.29
C GLU A 254 0.04 -116.52 -14.46
N ALA A 255 -0.97 -115.92 -13.83
CA ALA A 255 -1.98 -116.65 -13.07
C ALA A 255 -2.85 -117.55 -13.95
N THR A 256 -3.21 -117.10 -15.16
CA THR A 256 -3.97 -117.90 -16.13
C THR A 256 -3.14 -119.07 -16.64
N GLU A 257 -1.85 -118.86 -16.91
CA GLU A 257 -0.91 -119.92 -17.26
C GLU A 257 -0.74 -120.93 -16.11
N GLU A 258 -0.60 -120.46 -14.87
CA GLU A 258 -0.48 -121.35 -13.71
C GLU A 258 -1.78 -122.13 -13.46
N ALA A 259 -2.94 -121.48 -13.58
CA ALA A 259 -4.24 -122.14 -13.53
C ALA A 259 -4.37 -123.20 -14.64
N ASN A 260 -3.97 -122.88 -15.88
CA ASN A 260 -3.96 -123.83 -16.99
C ASN A 260 -2.99 -124.99 -16.75
N ARG A 261 -1.81 -124.76 -16.15
CA ARG A 261 -0.88 -125.81 -15.75
C ARG A 261 -1.51 -126.72 -14.69
N ARG A 262 -2.14 -126.16 -13.66
CA ARG A 262 -2.84 -126.93 -12.60
C ARG A 262 -4.01 -127.73 -13.16
N ILE A 263 -4.82 -127.14 -14.05
CA ILE A 263 -5.92 -127.82 -14.74
C ILE A 263 -5.38 -128.95 -15.62
N SER A 264 -4.32 -128.72 -16.40
CA SER A 264 -3.70 -129.74 -17.24
C SER A 264 -3.12 -130.88 -16.40
N HIS A 265 -2.43 -130.57 -15.31
CA HIS A 265 -1.91 -131.55 -14.36
C HIS A 265 -3.04 -132.34 -13.67
N ALA A 266 -4.14 -131.68 -13.29
CA ALA A 266 -5.32 -132.34 -12.74
C ALA A 266 -6.01 -133.23 -13.79
N ALA A 267 -6.15 -132.77 -15.04
CA ALA A 267 -6.68 -133.54 -16.15
C ALA A 267 -5.82 -134.77 -16.46
N GLN A 268 -4.49 -134.64 -16.41
CA GLN A 268 -3.56 -135.77 -16.52
C GLN A 268 -3.73 -136.76 -15.37
N ARG A 269 -3.86 -136.30 -14.10
CA ARG A 269 -4.15 -137.18 -12.95
C ARG A 269 -5.50 -137.88 -13.08
N VAL A 270 -6.54 -137.20 -13.56
CA VAL A 270 -7.86 -137.81 -13.82
C VAL A 270 -7.77 -138.82 -14.96
N ALA A 271 -7.03 -138.53 -16.03
CA ALA A 271 -6.78 -139.47 -17.12
C ALA A 271 -6.01 -140.71 -16.64
N ALA A 272 -4.99 -140.53 -15.78
CA ALA A 272 -4.26 -141.62 -15.15
C ALA A 272 -5.15 -142.48 -14.25
N LEU A 273 -6.04 -141.86 -13.45
CA LEU A 273 -7.03 -142.58 -12.64
C LEU A 273 -8.05 -143.34 -13.49
N ARG A 274 -8.51 -142.76 -14.62
CA ARG A 274 -9.38 -143.47 -15.58
C ARG A 274 -8.66 -144.65 -16.24
N ALA A 275 -7.40 -144.51 -16.61
CA ALA A 275 -6.59 -145.58 -17.18
C ALA A 275 -6.33 -146.71 -16.17
N LEU A 276 -6.11 -146.37 -14.89
CA LEU A 276 -5.98 -147.36 -13.82
C LEU A 276 -7.30 -148.11 -13.60
N ARG A 277 -8.44 -147.40 -13.61
CA ARG A 277 -9.78 -148.00 -13.55
C ARG A 277 -10.06 -148.92 -14.75
N ALA A 278 -9.69 -148.52 -15.96
CA ALA A 278 -9.83 -149.37 -17.15
C ALA A 278 -8.98 -150.64 -17.02
N ARG A 279 -7.74 -150.53 -16.54
CA ARG A 279 -6.85 -151.67 -16.29
C ARG A 279 -7.39 -152.63 -15.22
N VAL A 280 -8.01 -152.12 -14.15
CA VAL A 280 -8.69 -152.96 -13.15
C VAL A 280 -9.95 -153.63 -13.74
N ALA A 281 -10.70 -152.93 -14.61
CA ALA A 281 -11.85 -153.50 -15.29
C ALA A 281 -11.46 -154.62 -16.28
N ASP A 282 -10.34 -154.48 -16.98
CA ASP A 282 -9.78 -155.50 -17.89
C ASP A 282 -9.21 -156.72 -17.13
N GLN A 283 -8.61 -156.50 -15.96
CA GLN A 283 -8.15 -157.56 -15.05
C GLN A 283 -9.30 -158.40 -14.49
N LEU A 284 -10.47 -157.78 -14.21
CA LEU A 284 -11.66 -158.51 -13.77
C LEU A 284 -12.35 -159.29 -14.91
N HIS A 285 -12.29 -158.82 -16.15
CA HIS A 285 -12.81 -159.57 -17.30
C HIS A 285 -11.92 -160.78 -17.64
N SER A 286 -10.59 -160.62 -17.61
CA SER A 286 -9.63 -161.70 -17.86
C SER A 286 -9.71 -162.85 -16.85
N ALA A 287 -10.03 -162.55 -15.58
CA ALA A 287 -10.26 -163.57 -14.55
C ALA A 287 -11.59 -164.33 -14.73
N ARG A 288 -12.59 -163.70 -15.37
CA ARG A 288 -13.90 -164.33 -15.65
C ARG A 288 -13.83 -165.28 -16.84
N ASP A 289 -13.07 -164.93 -17.88
CA ASP A 289 -12.99 -165.75 -19.10
C ASP A 289 -12.09 -167.00 -18.91
N LEU A 290 -11.12 -166.97 -17.98
CA LEU A 290 -10.31 -168.15 -17.61
C LEU A 290 -11.05 -169.20 -16.76
N ILE A 291 -12.21 -168.87 -16.19
CA ILE A 291 -13.02 -169.80 -15.39
C ILE A 291 -14.08 -170.50 -16.28
N ALA A 292 -14.40 -169.94 -17.45
CA ALA A 292 -15.37 -170.51 -18.38
C ALA A 292 -14.79 -171.61 -19.30
N ASP A 293 -13.48 -171.65 -19.51
CA ASP A 293 -12.81 -172.50 -20.52
C ASP A 293 -12.25 -173.85 -19.99
N ALA A 294 -12.45 -174.18 -18.70
CA ALA A 294 -11.90 -175.38 -18.05
C ALA A 294 -12.95 -176.24 -17.30
N HIS A 295 -14.17 -176.38 -17.83
CA HIS A 295 -15.27 -177.10 -17.15
C HIS A 295 -16.07 -178.11 -18.00
N VAL A 296 -15.48 -178.70 -19.06
CA VAL A 296 -16.17 -179.70 -19.93
C VAL A 296 -15.58 -181.13 -19.87
N GLN A 297 -14.53 -181.41 -19.07
CA GLN A 297 -14.04 -182.79 -18.90
C GLN A 297 -13.54 -183.09 -17.48
N LEU A 298 -14.47 -183.54 -16.61
CA LEU A 298 -14.34 -184.68 -15.68
C LEU A 298 -15.41 -184.56 -14.58
N ALA A 299 -16.39 -185.47 -14.64
CA ALA A 299 -17.41 -185.69 -13.64
C ALA A 299 -17.06 -186.99 -12.89
N ASP A 300 -16.95 -186.93 -11.56
CA ASP A 300 -17.05 -188.10 -10.67
C ASP A 300 -17.19 -187.71 -9.18
N ALA A 301 -18.04 -188.47 -8.48
CA ALA A 301 -18.20 -188.68 -7.03
C ALA A 301 -18.94 -187.65 -6.11
N ALA A 302 -20.11 -188.11 -5.66
CA ALA A 302 -20.98 -187.80 -4.49
C ALA A 302 -20.28 -187.56 -3.11
N PRO A 303 -21.01 -187.39 -1.97
CA PRO A 303 -22.04 -186.39 -1.58
C PRO A 303 -21.75 -185.78 -0.14
N VAL A 304 -22.73 -185.08 0.46
CA VAL A 304 -23.10 -185.05 1.93
C VAL A 304 -23.36 -183.65 2.55
N LEU A 305 -24.44 -183.61 3.32
CA LEU A 305 -25.12 -182.55 4.09
C LEU A 305 -24.39 -182.11 5.37
N ASP A 306 -24.62 -180.86 5.82
CA ASP A 306 -25.35 -180.42 7.06
C ASP A 306 -24.79 -179.14 7.75
N PRO A 307 -25.63 -178.37 8.49
CA PRO A 307 -25.38 -176.97 8.94
C PRO A 307 -25.17 -176.78 10.47
N LEU A 308 -25.00 -175.50 10.92
CA LEU A 308 -25.10 -174.86 12.27
C LEU A 308 -23.78 -174.21 12.80
N PRO A 309 -23.80 -173.25 13.77
CA PRO A 309 -24.89 -172.38 14.26
C PRO A 309 -24.51 -170.87 14.43
N GLU A 310 -25.52 -170.07 14.81
CA GLU A 310 -25.44 -168.73 15.41
C GLU A 310 -24.61 -168.67 16.71
N GLU A 311 -24.03 -167.50 17.02
CA GLU A 311 -23.89 -166.88 18.36
C GLU A 311 -23.15 -165.52 18.21
N ARG A 312 -23.80 -164.37 18.43
CA ARG A 312 -24.01 -163.60 19.69
C ARG A 312 -22.78 -162.89 20.29
N ALA A 313 -23.06 -161.65 20.74
CA ALA A 313 -22.37 -160.84 21.75
C ALA A 313 -21.04 -160.18 21.30
N THR A 314 -20.66 -158.93 21.62
CA THR A 314 -21.15 -157.92 22.58
C THR A 314 -20.41 -156.56 22.35
N PRO A 315 -20.79 -155.47 23.07
CA PRO A 315 -20.43 -154.06 22.81
C PRO A 315 -19.53 -153.37 23.88
N LYS A 316 -19.50 -152.02 23.86
CA LYS A 316 -19.10 -150.96 24.87
C LYS A 316 -17.69 -150.35 24.76
N THR A 317 -17.52 -149.03 24.55
CA THR A 317 -17.61 -147.82 25.46
C THR A 317 -16.25 -147.53 26.15
N ILE A 318 -15.76 -146.29 26.21
CA ILE A 318 -15.76 -145.36 27.39
C ILE A 318 -15.01 -144.06 26.93
N ASP A 319 -15.66 -142.88 26.92
CA ASP A 319 -15.66 -141.75 27.90
C ASP A 319 -14.29 -141.08 28.14
N GLY A 320 -14.10 -139.77 28.34
CA GLY A 320 -14.91 -138.56 28.57
C GLY A 320 -13.90 -137.40 28.87
N SER A 321 -14.09 -136.15 28.40
CA SER A 321 -14.60 -134.95 29.16
C SER A 321 -13.78 -134.50 30.41
N PRO A 322 -13.92 -133.29 30.98
CA PRO A 322 -14.02 -131.88 30.46
C PRO A 322 -13.32 -130.79 31.35
N ALA A 323 -13.48 -129.49 31.00
CA ALA A 323 -13.53 -128.21 31.78
C ALA A 323 -12.45 -127.91 32.89
N ASP A 324 -12.05 -126.69 33.31
CA ASP A 324 -12.68 -125.36 33.40
C ASP A 324 -11.63 -124.25 33.78
N GLU A 325 -12.02 -122.96 33.63
CA GLU A 325 -11.61 -121.70 34.31
C GLU A 325 -10.13 -121.20 34.52
N SER A 326 -9.81 -120.03 33.90
CA SER A 326 -9.19 -118.73 34.37
C SER A 326 -8.12 -118.65 35.52
N PRO A 327 -7.44 -117.50 35.85
CA PRO A 327 -6.85 -116.34 35.12
C PRO A 327 -5.46 -115.80 35.68
N THR A 328 -4.95 -114.66 35.15
CA THR A 328 -3.96 -113.67 35.73
C THR A 328 -2.45 -114.08 35.82
N GLN A 329 -1.36 -113.25 35.76
CA GLN A 329 -1.07 -111.82 35.95
C GLN A 329 0.42 -111.49 35.58
N ALA A 330 0.75 -110.24 35.17
CA ALA A 330 2.00 -109.44 35.41
C ALA A 330 3.41 -109.95 34.95
N MET A 331 4.47 -109.18 34.62
CA MET A 331 4.85 -107.75 34.58
C MET A 331 6.29 -107.64 33.94
N ARG A 332 6.56 -106.72 32.98
CA ARG A 332 7.47 -105.50 33.04
C ARG A 332 9.02 -105.67 32.86
N PRO A 333 9.87 -104.59 32.72
CA PRO A 333 9.70 -103.22 32.15
C PRO A 333 10.94 -102.62 31.36
N VAL A 334 10.90 -101.28 31.08
CA VAL A 334 12.00 -100.24 31.01
C VAL A 334 12.54 -99.85 29.59
N VAL A 335 12.81 -98.60 29.13
CA VAL A 335 12.69 -97.13 29.47
C VAL A 335 12.98 -96.37 28.13
N GLY A 336 12.28 -95.31 27.71
CA GLY A 336 12.45 -93.89 28.11
C GLY A 336 12.28 -92.89 26.91
N PRO A 337 12.25 -91.55 27.14
CA PRO A 337 11.28 -90.56 26.57
C PRO A 337 11.98 -89.49 25.65
N PRO A 338 11.48 -88.24 25.31
CA PRO A 338 10.38 -87.37 25.85
C PRO A 338 9.45 -86.62 24.83
N LYS A 339 8.21 -86.23 25.21
CA LYS A 339 7.59 -84.89 25.54
C LYS A 339 7.71 -83.80 24.44
N GLU A 340 6.72 -82.94 24.13
CA GLU A 340 6.07 -81.97 25.06
C GLU A 340 4.89 -81.12 24.44
N HIS A 341 3.94 -80.74 25.32
CA HIS A 341 2.97 -79.61 25.41
C HIS A 341 2.01 -79.11 24.28
N TRP A 342 0.70 -79.06 24.60
CA TRP A 342 -0.21 -77.97 24.20
C TRP A 342 -0.93 -77.45 25.46
N GLU A 343 -0.86 -76.14 25.69
CA GLU A 343 -1.72 -75.36 26.60
C GLU A 343 -2.36 -74.24 25.76
N PRO A 344 -3.63 -73.86 25.99
CA PRO A 344 -4.17 -72.60 25.49
C PRO A 344 -4.09 -71.53 26.58
N ALA A 345 -3.42 -70.42 26.31
CA ALA A 345 -3.40 -69.24 27.18
C ALA A 345 -4.42 -68.19 26.69
N GLU A 346 -5.21 -67.72 27.65
CA GLU A 346 -6.17 -66.64 27.52
C GLU A 346 -5.49 -65.25 27.39
N VAL A 347 -6.07 -64.47 26.48
CA VAL A 347 -6.37 -63.02 26.49
C VAL A 347 -5.87 -62.17 27.68
N GLU A 348 -5.01 -61.18 27.38
CA GLU A 348 -5.19 -59.77 27.81
C GLU A 348 -4.43 -58.81 26.86
N PRO A 349 -4.95 -57.61 26.54
CA PRO A 349 -4.40 -56.75 25.49
C PRO A 349 -3.33 -55.77 26.01
N GLU A 350 -2.19 -55.73 25.31
CA GLU A 350 -1.17 -54.71 25.47
C GLU A 350 -1.67 -53.33 25.01
N ARG A 351 -1.44 -52.35 25.88
CA ARG A 351 -1.68 -50.93 25.70
C ARG A 351 -0.58 -50.31 24.84
N ALA A 352 -0.96 -49.77 23.68
CA ALA A 352 -0.12 -48.97 22.80
C ALA A 352 0.21 -47.58 23.43
N PRO A 353 1.17 -46.81 22.89
CA PRO A 353 2.30 -46.27 23.65
C PRO A 353 2.21 -44.77 23.93
N ALA A 354 2.91 -44.33 24.98
CA ALA A 354 3.17 -42.92 25.27
C ALA A 354 4.40 -42.44 24.49
N ALA A 355 4.18 -41.51 23.56
CA ALA A 355 5.20 -40.61 23.04
C ALA A 355 4.96 -39.20 23.63
N PRO A 356 6.01 -38.44 23.98
CA PRO A 356 5.92 -36.99 23.97
C PRO A 356 6.69 -36.43 22.77
N GLN A 357 5.92 -35.87 21.84
CA GLN A 357 6.32 -34.80 20.92
C GLN A 357 6.86 -33.63 21.78
N GLY A 358 7.96 -32.97 21.43
CA GLY A 358 8.06 -32.10 20.27
C GLY A 358 7.66 -30.68 20.68
N ARG A 359 8.64 -29.79 20.84
CA ARG A 359 8.45 -28.33 20.98
C ARG A 359 7.66 -27.77 19.79
N PRO A 360 6.84 -26.73 20.04
CA PRO A 360 6.98 -25.48 19.30
C PRO A 360 6.89 -24.27 20.27
N ALA A 361 7.78 -23.27 20.19
CA ALA A 361 7.76 -22.14 19.24
C ALA A 361 6.47 -21.30 19.31
N GLU A 362 6.66 -20.06 19.78
CA GLU A 362 5.70 -18.94 19.82
C GLU A 362 5.04 -18.69 18.45
N PRO A 363 3.85 -18.08 18.41
CA PRO A 363 3.85 -16.62 18.14
C PRO A 363 2.65 -15.86 18.76
N SER A 364 2.89 -14.67 19.29
CA SER A 364 1.84 -13.61 19.36
C SER A 364 2.41 -12.25 19.77
N THR A 365 2.48 -11.33 18.80
CA THR A 365 2.13 -9.91 18.98
C THR A 365 0.76 -9.68 18.32
N PRO A 366 0.10 -8.50 18.37
CA PRO A 366 0.35 -7.27 19.14
C PRO A 366 -0.91 -6.73 19.87
N ALA A 367 -0.75 -5.88 20.91
CA ALA A 367 -1.79 -4.90 21.26
C ALA A 367 -1.27 -3.75 22.14
N ALA A 368 -1.51 -2.54 21.62
CA ALA A 368 -2.01 -1.34 22.30
C ALA A 368 -1.18 -0.63 23.39
N SER A 369 -0.92 0.65 23.08
CA SER A 369 -0.59 1.75 23.98
C SER A 369 -1.59 1.92 25.15
N PRO A 370 -1.23 2.73 26.16
CA PRO A 370 -1.87 4.06 26.16
C PRO A 370 -0.96 5.24 26.56
N ALA A 371 -1.29 6.37 25.92
CA ALA A 371 -1.33 7.76 26.37
C ALA A 371 -0.54 8.21 27.62
N THR A 372 0.30 9.23 27.41
CA THR A 372 0.54 10.30 28.41
C THR A 372 0.59 11.67 27.70
N SER A 373 -0.30 12.57 28.11
CA SER A 373 -0.37 13.98 27.68
C SER A 373 0.75 14.85 28.29
N PRO A 374 1.01 16.05 27.72
CA PRO A 374 2.24 16.79 27.92
C PRO A 374 2.17 17.80 29.08
N ALA A 375 3.27 17.92 29.83
CA ALA A 375 3.48 18.95 30.84
C ALA A 375 4.44 20.03 30.31
N ASP A 376 3.85 21.20 30.08
CA ASP A 376 4.33 22.56 30.39
C ASP A 376 5.82 22.74 30.72
N ARG A 377 6.57 23.37 29.82
CA ARG A 377 7.89 23.97 30.12
C ARG A 377 8.12 25.21 29.25
N THR A 378 7.66 26.34 29.77
CA THR A 378 8.11 27.68 29.36
C THR A 378 9.61 27.85 29.63
N GLN A 379 10.44 27.94 28.58
CA GLN A 379 11.80 28.46 28.69
C GLN A 379 11.83 29.95 28.32
N LYS A 380 12.37 30.75 29.24
CA LYS A 380 12.53 32.20 29.20
C LYS A 380 13.45 32.62 28.04
N LEU A 381 12.99 33.58 27.24
CA LEU A 381 13.84 34.36 26.33
C LEU A 381 14.78 35.28 27.12
N ALA A 382 16.07 35.24 26.78
CA ALA A 382 17.09 36.17 27.24
C ALA A 382 16.98 37.52 26.48
N ARG A 383 17.06 38.64 27.21
CA ARG A 383 17.18 40.00 26.63
C ARG A 383 18.65 40.29 26.27
N PRO A 384 18.93 40.98 25.15
CA PRO A 384 20.27 41.50 24.87
C PRO A 384 20.53 42.84 25.59
N THR A 385 21.76 43.03 26.05
CA THR A 385 22.34 44.23 26.68
C THR A 385 22.55 45.36 25.66
N PRO A 386 22.40 46.65 26.04
CA PRO A 386 22.75 47.76 25.18
C PRO A 386 24.25 48.09 25.27
N ALA A 387 24.92 48.13 24.12
CA ALA A 387 26.28 48.63 24.00
C ALA A 387 26.32 50.15 24.15
N ALA A 388 27.19 50.63 25.04
CA ALA A 388 27.54 52.04 25.17
C ALA A 388 28.33 52.51 23.94
N ARG A 389 27.84 53.56 23.26
CA ARG A 389 28.62 54.33 22.30
C ARG A 389 29.51 55.34 23.03
N ARG A 390 30.79 55.35 22.66
CA ARG A 390 31.67 56.51 22.81
C ARG A 390 31.50 57.45 21.63
#